data_AF-C2E4Z5-F1
#
_entry.id   AF-C2E4Z5-F1
#
_cell.length_a   1.000
_cell.length_b   1.000
_cell.length_c   1.000
_cell.angle_alpha   90.00
_cell.angle_beta   90.00
_cell.angle_gamma   90.00
#
_symmetry.space_group_name_H-M   'P 1'
#
loop_
_entity.id
_entity.type
_entity.pdbx_description
1 polymer ?
#
loop_
_entity_poly.entity_id
_entity_poly.type
_entity_poly.pdbx_seq_one_letter_code
_entity_poly.pdbx_strand_id
1 'polypeptide(L)'
;MIQMQKLGIIGGIGPEATMNYYSAIIKRYQERIATDKVAGDVGAAANNLLKAGCDFGLMCGNTPHLLFDQIQARTDLPLLSIVETAVAVAQQLHLQRLALLGTKFAMQNDFFIKPF
;
A
#
# COMPACT_ATOMS: atom_id res chain seq x y z
N MET A 1 3.14 -19.72 19.40
CA MET A 1 3.14 -19.65 17.91
C MET A 1 1.78 -20.13 17.43
N ILE A 2 1.11 -19.39 16.55
CA ILE A 2 -0.17 -19.83 15.97
C ILE A 2 0.16 -20.84 14.86
N GLN A 3 -0.37 -22.06 14.99
CA GLN A 3 -0.21 -23.10 13.96
C GLN A 3 -1.00 -22.68 12.70
N MET A 4 -0.31 -22.38 11.61
CA MET A 4 -0.97 -22.11 10.32
C MET A 4 -1.63 -23.38 9.78
N GLN A 5 -2.93 -23.31 9.52
CA GLN A 5 -3.65 -24.36 8.79
C GLN A 5 -3.53 -24.12 7.28
N LYS A 6 -3.35 -25.20 6.52
CA LYS A 6 -3.26 -25.15 5.05
C LYS A 6 -4.65 -25.35 4.45
N LEU A 7 -5.10 -24.41 3.62
CA LEU A 7 -6.35 -24.50 2.87
C LEU A 7 -6.09 -25.21 1.52
N GLY A 8 -6.90 -26.22 1.19
CA GLY A 8 -6.96 -26.79 -0.17
C GLY A 8 -8.23 -26.31 -0.89
N ILE A 9 -8.11 -25.96 -2.16
CA ILE A 9 -9.24 -25.54 -3.01
C ILE A 9 -9.33 -26.49 -4.21
N ILE A 10 -10.47 -27.16 -4.37
CA ILE A 10 -10.78 -27.90 -5.60
C ILE A 10 -11.44 -26.92 -6.56
N GLY A 11 -10.75 -26.57 -7.64
CA GLY A 11 -11.20 -25.60 -8.64
C GLY A 11 -11.52 -26.21 -9.99
N GLY A 12 -11.84 -25.36 -10.97
CA GLY A 12 -11.99 -25.75 -12.39
C GLY A 12 -13.40 -26.19 -12.80
N ILE A 13 -14.31 -26.46 -11.84
CA ILE A 13 -15.74 -26.68 -12.10
C ILE A 13 -16.44 -25.33 -11.98
N GLY A 14 -16.36 -24.52 -13.05
CA GLY A 14 -16.67 -23.09 -13.04
C GLY A 14 -15.43 -22.25 -12.69
N PRO A 15 -14.55 -21.95 -13.67
CA PRO A 15 -13.35 -21.14 -13.47
C PRO A 15 -13.64 -19.78 -12.81
N GLU A 16 -14.77 -19.17 -13.14
CA GLU A 16 -15.24 -17.90 -12.58
C GLU A 16 -15.58 -18.03 -11.08
N ALA A 17 -16.19 -19.14 -10.67
CA ALA A 17 -16.48 -19.41 -9.27
C ALA A 17 -15.17 -19.55 -8.48
N THR A 18 -14.19 -20.26 -9.05
CA THR A 18 -12.85 -20.40 -8.44
C THR A 18 -12.19 -19.03 -8.27
N MET A 19 -12.21 -18.17 -9.29
CA MET A 19 -11.70 -16.80 -9.22
C MET A 19 -12.40 -15.97 -8.13
N ASN A 20 -13.73 -16.08 -8.01
CA ASN A 20 -14.49 -15.38 -6.97
C ASN A 20 -14.09 -15.83 -5.55
N TYR A 21 -13.87 -17.14 -5.34
CA TYR A 21 -13.36 -17.65 -4.06
C TYR A 21 -11.99 -17.07 -3.73
N TYR A 22 -11.04 -17.08 -4.68
CA TYR A 22 -9.72 -16.49 -4.49
C TYR A 22 -9.80 -15.00 -4.14
N SER A 23 -10.58 -14.23 -4.90
CA SER A 23 -10.76 -12.79 -4.67
C SER A 23 -11.35 -12.52 -3.28
N ALA A 24 -12.37 -13.27 -2.86
CA ALA A 24 -12.98 -13.12 -1.55
C ALA A 24 -12.04 -13.50 -0.39
N ILE A 25 -11.24 -14.55 -0.55
CA ILE A 25 -10.24 -14.99 0.44
C ILE A 25 -9.14 -13.93 0.58
N ILE A 26 -8.58 -13.47 -0.54
CA ILE A 26 -7.54 -12.44 -0.55
C ILE A 26 -8.08 -11.16 0.10
N LYS A 27 -9.28 -10.72 -0.29
CA LYS A 27 -9.91 -9.53 0.29
C LYS A 27 -10.10 -9.66 1.80
N ARG A 28 -10.66 -10.77 2.28
CA ARG A 28 -10.84 -11.03 3.72
C ARG A 28 -9.51 -11.17 4.46
N TYR A 29 -8.49 -11.72 3.81
CA TYR A 29 -7.15 -11.79 4.39
C TYR A 29 -6.53 -10.39 4.50
N GLN A 30 -6.68 -9.55 3.48
CA GLN A 30 -6.25 -8.15 3.51
C GLN A 30 -7.03 -7.35 4.58
N GLU A 31 -8.33 -7.60 4.76
CA GLU A 31 -9.13 -7.02 5.85
C GLU A 31 -8.69 -7.50 7.25
N ARG A 32 -8.14 -8.73 7.34
CA ARG A 32 -7.68 -9.34 8.60
C ARG A 32 -6.22 -9.03 8.92
N ILE A 33 -5.39 -8.78 7.92
CA ILE A 33 -4.04 -8.28 8.16
C ILE A 33 -4.22 -6.90 8.78
N ALA A 34 -3.84 -6.81 10.06
CA ALA A 34 -3.75 -5.54 10.74
C ALA A 34 -2.82 -4.65 9.91
N THR A 35 -3.31 -3.48 9.53
CA THR A 35 -2.54 -2.40 8.90
C THR A 35 -1.24 -2.14 9.68
N ASP A 36 -1.28 -2.31 11.00
CA ASP A 36 -0.12 -2.28 11.90
C ASP A 36 0.99 -3.28 11.53
N LYS A 37 0.64 -4.52 11.14
CA LYS A 37 1.63 -5.52 10.70
C LYS A 37 2.30 -5.08 9.40
N VAL A 38 1.54 -4.57 8.44
CA VAL A 38 2.10 -4.07 7.18
C VAL A 38 3.03 -2.89 7.44
N ALA A 39 2.59 -1.94 8.26
CA ALA A 39 3.44 -0.81 8.66
C ALA A 39 4.72 -1.29 9.36
N GLY A 40 4.61 -2.31 10.22
CA GLY A 40 5.74 -2.96 10.87
C GLY A 40 6.72 -3.61 9.90
N ASP A 41 6.23 -4.45 8.98
CA ASP A 41 7.07 -5.16 8.01
C ASP A 41 7.80 -4.17 7.08
N VAL A 42 7.09 -3.13 6.60
CA VAL A 42 7.68 -2.12 5.71
C VAL A 42 8.65 -1.21 6.46
N GLY A 43 8.34 -0.79 7.68
CA GLY A 43 9.26 -0.03 8.53
C GLY A 43 10.54 -0.80 8.84
N ALA A 44 10.43 -2.12 9.08
CA ALA A 44 11.60 -2.98 9.24
C ALA A 44 12.45 -3.05 7.97
N ALA A 45 11.82 -3.13 6.79
CA ALA A 45 12.52 -3.08 5.51
C ALA A 45 13.23 -1.72 5.30
N ALA A 46 12.59 -0.60 5.63
CA ALA A 46 13.20 0.72 5.56
C ALA A 46 14.43 0.86 6.48
N ASN A 47 14.36 0.30 7.70
CA ASN A 47 15.51 0.25 8.60
C ASN A 47 16.66 -0.60 8.07
N ASN A 48 16.39 -1.62 7.26
CA ASN A 48 17.46 -2.38 6.58
C ASN A 48 18.14 -1.54 5.50
N LEU A 49 17.39 -0.71 4.76
CA LEU A 49 17.95 0.24 3.79
C LEU A 49 18.80 1.32 4.49
N LEU A 50 18.33 1.85 5.62
CA LEU A 50 19.12 2.79 6.44
C LEU A 50 20.47 2.19 6.85
N LYS A 51 20.46 0.95 7.36
CA LYS A 51 21.69 0.22 7.73
C LYS A 51 22.59 -0.08 6.54
N ALA A 52 22.04 -0.14 5.33
CA ALA A 52 22.80 -0.30 4.09
C ALA A 52 23.42 1.02 3.60
N GLY A 53 23.17 2.15 4.28
CA GLY A 53 23.74 3.46 3.94
C GLY A 53 22.88 4.28 2.97
N CYS A 54 21.59 3.98 2.83
CA CYS A 54 20.69 4.83 2.05
C CYS A 54 20.40 6.15 2.79
N ASP A 55 20.44 7.26 2.07
CA ASP A 55 20.11 8.60 2.62
C ASP A 55 18.59 8.84 2.73
N PHE A 56 17.82 8.23 1.84
CA PHE A 56 16.36 8.28 1.82
C PHE A 56 15.78 7.04 1.12
N GLY A 57 14.49 6.79 1.32
CA GLY A 57 13.76 5.67 0.71
C GLY A 57 12.51 6.11 -0.03
N LEU A 58 11.97 5.22 -0.85
CA LEU A 58 10.65 5.38 -1.48
C LEU A 58 9.94 4.04 -1.56
N MET A 59 8.62 4.07 -1.65
CA MET A 59 7.79 2.88 -1.81
C MET A 59 7.30 2.78 -3.26
N CYS A 60 7.66 1.69 -3.95
CA CYS A 60 7.21 1.41 -5.31
C CYS A 60 5.77 0.86 -5.34
N GLY A 61 4.80 1.69 -4.94
CA GLY A 61 3.38 1.37 -5.01
C GLY A 61 2.50 2.42 -4.33
N ASN A 62 1.28 2.62 -4.85
CA ASN A 62 0.37 3.63 -4.31
C ASN A 62 -0.28 3.19 -2.99
N THR A 63 -0.79 1.96 -2.89
CA THR A 63 -1.55 1.46 -1.73
C THR A 63 -0.80 1.55 -0.39
N PRO A 64 0.51 1.26 -0.29
CA PRO A 64 1.25 1.43 0.97
C PRO A 64 1.21 2.85 1.54
N HIS A 65 0.97 3.88 0.72
CA HIS A 65 0.88 5.26 1.18
C HIS A 65 -0.37 5.54 2.04
N LEU A 66 -1.35 4.64 2.10
CA LEU A 66 -2.39 4.71 3.14
C LEU A 66 -1.81 4.64 4.56
N LEU A 67 -0.65 4.02 4.71
CA LEU A 67 0.02 3.81 6.00
C LEU A 67 1.32 4.62 6.10
N PHE A 68 1.48 5.65 5.25
CA PHE A 68 2.74 6.39 5.13
C PHE A 68 3.24 6.87 6.50
N ASP A 69 2.41 7.58 7.27
CA ASP A 69 2.78 8.09 8.60
C ASP A 69 3.15 6.97 9.58
N GLN A 70 2.41 5.85 9.54
CA GLN A 70 2.67 4.69 10.40
C GLN A 70 3.98 3.98 10.06
N ILE A 71 4.37 4.01 8.78
CA ILE A 71 5.63 3.45 8.30
C ILE A 71 6.78 4.40 8.64
N GLN A 72 6.64 5.70 8.35
CA GLN A 72 7.64 6.72 8.66
C GLN A 72 7.95 6.78 10.15
N ALA A 73 6.94 6.63 11.02
CA ALA A 73 7.14 6.59 12.48
C ALA A 73 7.98 5.40 12.99
N ARG A 74 8.30 4.41 12.13
CA ARG A 74 9.06 3.20 12.49
C ARG A 74 10.50 3.21 11.98
N THR A 75 10.91 4.25 11.26
CA THR A 75 12.24 4.33 10.67
C THR A 75 12.75 5.77 10.68
N ASP A 76 14.05 5.93 10.94
CA ASP A 76 14.73 7.23 10.82
C ASP A 76 15.13 7.53 9.36
N LEU A 77 14.97 6.56 8.44
CA LEU A 77 15.17 6.81 7.02
C LEU A 77 14.07 7.74 6.52
N PRO A 78 14.40 8.93 5.98
CA PRO A 78 13.40 9.79 5.35
C PRO A 78 12.77 9.04 4.17
N LEU A 79 11.44 8.92 4.16
CA LEU A 79 10.70 8.33 3.05
C LEU A 79 10.09 9.43 2.19
N LEU A 80 10.16 9.26 0.87
CA LEU A 80 9.47 10.12 -0.08
C LEU A 80 8.09 9.55 -0.42
N SER A 81 7.07 10.37 -0.23
CA SER A 81 5.70 10.05 -0.64
C SER A 81 5.48 10.41 -2.10
N ILE A 82 5.02 9.45 -2.91
CA ILE A 82 4.61 9.73 -4.30
C ILE A 82 3.45 10.72 -4.35
N VAL A 83 2.57 10.70 -3.35
CA VAL A 83 1.39 11.58 -3.29
C VAL A 83 1.82 13.02 -3.03
N GLU A 84 2.64 13.25 -2.01
CA GLU A 84 3.14 14.59 -1.66
C GLU A 84 4.00 15.16 -2.79
N THR A 85 4.83 14.34 -3.42
CA THR A 85 5.64 14.75 -4.57
C THR A 85 4.75 15.19 -5.73
N ALA A 86 3.68 14.44 -6.02
CA ALA A 86 2.77 14.79 -7.10
C ALA A 86 1.95 16.06 -6.80
N VAL A 87 1.55 16.28 -5.55
CA VAL A 87 0.89 17.53 -5.10
C VAL A 87 1.84 18.72 -5.27
N ALA A 88 3.08 18.60 -4.82
CA ALA A 88 4.08 19.67 -4.92
C ALA A 88 4.29 20.09 -6.39
N VAL A 89 4.43 19.12 -7.29
CA VAL A 89 4.56 19.38 -8.74
C VAL A 89 3.28 20.01 -9.32
N ALA A 90 2.09 19.53 -8.94
CA ALA A 90 0.83 20.10 -9.40
C ALA A 90 0.68 21.58 -8.99
N GLN A 91 1.08 21.92 -7.76
CA GLN A 91 1.09 23.29 -7.25
C GLN A 91 2.10 24.18 -7.98
N GLN A 92 3.32 23.67 -8.23
CA GLN A 92 4.34 24.38 -9.02
C GLN A 92 3.88 24.67 -10.45
N LEU A 93 3.06 23.79 -11.04
CA LEU A 93 2.47 23.96 -12.36
C LEU A 93 1.17 24.79 -12.35
N HIS A 94 0.76 25.30 -11.18
CA HIS A 94 -0.48 26.07 -10.99
C HIS A 94 -1.76 25.34 -11.47
N LEU A 95 -1.78 24.01 -11.41
CA LEU A 95 -2.94 23.21 -11.83
C LEU A 95 -4.05 23.31 -10.78
N GLN A 96 -5.26 23.67 -11.22
CA GLN A 96 -6.42 23.87 -10.33
C GLN A 96 -7.38 22.68 -10.33
N ARG A 97 -7.33 21.84 -11.37
CA ARG A 97 -8.26 20.71 -11.58
C ARG A 97 -7.52 19.57 -12.26
N LEU A 98 -7.26 18.51 -11.51
CA LEU A 98 -6.57 17.33 -12.01
C LEU A 98 -7.54 16.14 -12.04
N ALA A 99 -7.40 15.29 -13.06
CA ALA A 99 -8.10 14.01 -13.11
C ALA A 99 -7.24 12.94 -12.43
N LEU A 100 -7.80 12.24 -11.43
CA LEU A 100 -7.18 11.05 -10.85
C LEU A 100 -7.65 9.81 -11.61
N LEU A 101 -6.74 9.17 -12.35
CA LEU A 101 -7.00 7.93 -13.08
C LEU A 101 -6.20 6.78 -12.47
N GLY A 102 -6.83 5.62 -12.31
CA GLY A 102 -6.17 4.45 -11.76
C GLY A 102 -7.14 3.32 -11.42
N THR A 103 -6.72 2.45 -10.50
CA THR A 103 -7.62 1.41 -9.98
C THR A 103 -8.75 2.04 -9.17
N LYS A 104 -9.90 1.35 -9.10
CA LYS A 104 -11.04 1.77 -8.27
C LYS A 104 -10.60 2.10 -6.83
N PHE A 105 -9.69 1.31 -6.27
CA PHE A 105 -9.15 1.54 -4.93
C PHE A 105 -8.41 2.88 -4.83
N ALA A 106 -7.47 3.16 -5.73
CA ALA A 106 -6.74 4.43 -5.72
C ALA A 106 -7.66 5.65 -5.92
N MET A 107 -8.64 5.53 -6.82
CA MET A 107 -9.58 6.61 -7.14
C MET A 107 -10.66 6.86 -6.08
N GLN A 108 -10.82 5.97 -5.08
CA GLN A 108 -11.90 6.07 -4.07
C GLN A 108 -11.41 6.28 -2.64
N ASN A 109 -10.10 6.20 -2.37
CA ASN A 109 -9.57 6.38 -1.03
C ASN A 109 -9.00 7.78 -0.83
N ASP A 110 -9.25 8.33 0.36
CA ASP A 110 -8.91 9.70 0.74
C ASP A 110 -7.42 10.05 0.66
N PHE A 111 -6.52 9.07 0.86
CA PHE A 111 -5.07 9.30 0.88
C PHE A 111 -4.53 9.90 -0.42
N PHE A 112 -5.22 9.71 -1.54
CA PHE A 112 -4.83 10.28 -2.84
C PHE A 112 -5.70 11.48 -3.22
N ILE A 113 -6.92 11.60 -2.67
CA ILE A 113 -7.88 12.66 -3.05
C ILE A 113 -7.68 13.92 -2.21
N LYS A 114 -7.61 13.79 -0.87
CA LYS A 114 -7.54 14.94 0.04
C LYS A 114 -6.28 15.81 -0.13
N PRO A 115 -5.11 15.26 -0.51
CA PRO A 115 -3.91 16.08 -0.66
C PRO A 115 -3.90 17.01 -1.89
N PHE A 116 -4.75 16.76 -2.90
CA PHE A 116 -4.86 17.59 -4.12
C PHE A 116 -6.01 18.59 -4.01
#